data_AF-N4U0W3-F1
#
_entry.id   AF-N4U0W3-F1
#
_cell.length_a   1.000
_cell.length_b   1.000
_cell.length_c   1.000
_cell.angle_alpha   90.00
_cell.angle_beta   90.00
_cell.angle_gamma   90.00
#
_symmetry.space_group_name_H-M   'P 1'
#
loop_
_entity.id
_entity.type
_entity.pdbx_description
1 polymer ?
#
loop_
_entity_poly.entity_id
_entity_poly.type
_entity_poly.pdbx_seq_one_letter_code
_entity_poly.pdbx_strand_id
1 'polypeptide(L)'
;MGADPLTHFDSPMVNVFNSTVSENWSFDAASINGKASIVLYLTRGTVATVVGAQRGLISVSWANGTRYMENVFVDTSTLTTCPKTTSGLWATKAGDISWGFTASNDFKQSVVTIKSPTINGTFKLKPRGPSIYPGGLVYPDPRASVLFAPEMYWQEQFPVSDAEVHLDIRGTPFTLHGVGGRTRTGTPGLGP
;
A
#
# COMPACT_ATOMS: atom_id res chain seq x y z
N MET A 1 -12.55 -1.62 -12.27
CA MET A 1 -11.77 -2.86 -12.42
C MET A 1 -12.52 -3.68 -13.45
N GLY A 2 -11.90 -4.01 -14.58
CA GLY A 2 -12.36 -5.21 -15.27
C GLY A 2 -12.07 -6.37 -14.33
N ALA A 3 -12.93 -7.37 -14.22
CA ALA A 3 -12.61 -8.61 -13.52
C ALA A 3 -11.49 -9.41 -14.23
N ASP A 4 -10.69 -8.75 -15.08
CA ASP A 4 -9.60 -9.33 -15.83
C ASP A 4 -8.42 -9.61 -14.89
N PRO A 5 -8.10 -10.89 -14.64
CA PRO A 5 -7.00 -11.25 -13.76
C PRO A 5 -5.63 -10.85 -14.32
N LEU A 6 -5.52 -10.52 -15.61
CA LEU A 6 -4.26 -10.14 -16.25
C LEU A 6 -3.94 -8.65 -16.12
N THR A 7 -4.88 -7.84 -15.61
CA THR A 7 -4.59 -6.44 -15.29
C THR A 7 -3.53 -6.37 -14.19
N HIS A 8 -2.49 -5.56 -14.41
CA HIS A 8 -1.41 -5.39 -13.44
C HIS A 8 -1.96 -4.91 -12.09
N PHE A 9 -1.51 -5.53 -10.99
CA PHE A 9 -2.07 -5.29 -9.66
C PHE A 9 -1.98 -3.83 -9.19
N ASP A 10 -0.98 -3.06 -9.64
CA ASP A 10 -0.86 -1.64 -9.30
C ASP A 10 -1.66 -0.68 -10.22
N SER A 11 -2.36 -1.20 -11.23
CA SER A 11 -3.15 -0.35 -12.11
C SER A 11 -4.34 0.30 -11.39
N PRO A 12 -4.69 1.56 -11.72
CA PRO A 12 -5.94 2.17 -11.30
C PRO A 12 -7.15 1.26 -11.57
N MET A 13 -8.01 1.08 -10.57
CA MET A 13 -9.29 0.39 -10.71
C MET A 13 -10.36 1.27 -11.33
N VAL A 14 -10.32 2.58 -11.07
CA VAL A 14 -11.29 3.55 -11.56
C VAL A 14 -10.60 4.84 -12.00
N ASN A 15 -11.28 5.61 -12.84
CA ASN A 15 -10.87 6.97 -13.20
C ASN A 15 -11.67 8.04 -12.46
N VAL A 16 -12.77 7.66 -11.81
CA VAL A 16 -13.67 8.56 -11.05
C VAL A 16 -14.08 7.87 -9.76
N PHE A 17 -14.06 8.60 -8.65
CA PHE A 17 -14.50 8.10 -7.35
C PHE A 17 -15.96 8.43 -7.10
N ASN A 18 -16.72 7.44 -6.63
CA ASN A 18 -18.07 7.62 -6.08
C ASN A 18 -18.07 7.24 -4.59
N SER A 19 -19.24 7.24 -3.95
CA SER A 19 -19.43 6.97 -2.51
C SER A 19 -19.02 5.58 -2.03
N THR A 20 -18.69 4.64 -2.92
CA THR A 20 -18.40 3.23 -2.57
C THR A 20 -17.05 2.74 -3.08
N VAL A 21 -16.44 3.44 -4.04
CA VAL A 21 -15.10 3.09 -4.52
C VAL A 21 -14.04 3.45 -3.48
N SER A 22 -13.19 2.49 -3.16
CA SER A 22 -11.91 2.74 -2.50
C SER A 22 -10.81 1.90 -3.14
N GLU A 23 -9.60 2.44 -3.16
CA GLU A 23 -8.39 1.74 -3.56
C GLU A 23 -7.34 1.90 -2.48
N ASN A 24 -6.67 0.82 -2.12
CA ASN A 24 -5.75 0.81 -1.01
C ASN A 24 -4.52 -0.05 -1.30
N TRP A 25 -3.36 0.57 -1.14
CA TRP A 25 -2.06 -0.09 -1.12
C TRP A 25 -1.64 -0.22 0.34
N SER A 26 -1.41 -1.46 0.74
CA SER A 26 -1.06 -1.82 2.11
C SER A 26 0.33 -2.44 2.17
N PHE A 27 1.08 -2.04 3.19
CA PHE A 27 2.42 -2.51 3.47
C PHE A 27 2.50 -2.79 4.95
N ASP A 28 3.00 -3.94 5.34
CA ASP A 28 3.14 -4.31 6.75
C ASP A 28 4.46 -5.02 6.99
N ALA A 29 4.95 -4.95 8.22
CA ALA A 29 6.07 -5.76 8.65
C ALA A 29 6.06 -5.95 10.16
N ALA A 30 6.62 -7.08 10.60
CA ALA A 30 6.98 -7.34 11.98
C ALA A 30 8.48 -7.62 12.07
N SER A 31 9.13 -7.20 13.15
CA SER A 31 10.52 -7.52 13.41
C SER A 31 10.70 -9.03 13.57
N ILE A 32 11.90 -9.55 13.28
CA ILE A 32 12.18 -10.99 13.35
C ILE A 32 11.87 -11.62 14.73
N ASN A 33 11.97 -10.83 15.79
CA ASN A 33 11.68 -11.24 17.17
C ASN A 33 10.23 -10.95 17.61
N GLY A 34 9.38 -10.44 16.71
CA GLY A 34 7.97 -10.14 16.94
C GLY A 34 7.69 -8.99 17.90
N LYS A 35 8.71 -8.19 18.27
CA LYS A 35 8.58 -7.12 19.28
C LYS A 35 8.24 -5.75 18.70
N ALA A 36 8.44 -5.53 17.40
CA ALA A 36 8.11 -4.29 16.73
C ALA A 36 7.29 -4.58 15.47
N SER A 37 6.40 -3.66 15.11
CA SER A 37 5.59 -3.79 13.89
C SER A 37 5.27 -2.45 13.27
N ILE A 38 4.96 -2.48 11.99
CA ILE A 38 4.48 -1.35 11.20
C ILE A 38 3.37 -1.83 10.27
N VAL A 39 2.37 -0.98 10.08
CA VAL A 39 1.39 -1.08 9.01
C VAL A 39 1.25 0.30 8.38
N LEU A 40 1.26 0.36 7.05
CA LEU A 40 1.07 1.55 6.26
C LEU A 40 -0.02 1.30 5.20
N TYR A 41 -0.92 2.26 5.07
CA TYR A 41 -1.94 2.31 4.05
C TYR A 41 -1.81 3.60 3.25
N LEU A 42 -1.82 3.48 1.93
CA LEU A 42 -2.00 4.58 1.00
C LEU A 42 -3.33 4.35 0.28
N THR A 43 -4.30 5.19 0.57
CA THR A 43 -5.69 5.00 0.17
C THR A 43 -6.18 6.16 -0.69
N ARG A 44 -7.00 5.87 -1.70
CA ARG A 44 -7.73 6.87 -2.48
C ARG A 44 -9.16 6.45 -2.73
N GLY A 45 -10.06 7.42 -2.85
CA GLY A 45 -11.49 7.20 -3.08
C GLY A 45 -12.34 7.59 -1.89
N THR A 46 -13.39 6.83 -1.58
CA THR A 46 -14.21 7.11 -0.40
C THR A 46 -13.54 6.59 0.86
N VAL A 47 -13.13 7.51 1.71
CA VAL A 47 -12.40 7.21 2.94
C VAL A 47 -13.06 7.97 4.09
N ALA A 48 -13.49 7.25 5.13
CA ALA A 48 -14.17 7.85 6.29
C ALA A 48 -15.32 8.79 5.88
N THR A 49 -16.18 8.34 4.95
CA THR A 49 -17.32 9.08 4.35
C THR A 49 -16.97 10.25 3.44
N VAL A 50 -15.69 10.58 3.25
CA VAL A 50 -15.25 11.65 2.33
C VAL A 50 -14.99 11.04 0.95
N VAL A 51 -15.78 11.44 -0.04
CA VAL A 51 -15.64 10.99 -1.43
C VAL A 51 -14.41 11.63 -2.07
N GLY A 52 -13.61 10.84 -2.78
CA GLY A 52 -12.42 11.33 -3.50
C GLY A 52 -11.26 11.74 -2.59
N ALA A 53 -11.28 11.32 -1.32
CA ALA A 53 -10.22 11.55 -0.37
C ALA A 53 -8.93 10.80 -0.73
N GLN A 54 -7.81 11.38 -0.32
CA GLN A 54 -6.45 10.85 -0.49
C GLN A 54 -5.80 10.75 0.88
N ARG A 55 -5.49 9.53 1.33
CA ARG A 55 -5.10 9.28 2.72
C ARG A 55 -3.83 8.45 2.84
N GLY A 56 -2.90 8.90 3.67
CA GLY A 56 -1.87 8.06 4.28
C GLY A 56 -2.27 7.69 5.72
N LEU A 57 -2.18 6.42 6.08
CA LEU A 57 -2.39 5.95 7.45
C LEU A 57 -1.25 5.04 7.84
N ILE A 58 -0.57 5.34 8.94
CA ILE A 58 0.54 4.55 9.47
C ILE A 58 0.31 4.23 10.94
N SER A 59 0.63 3.00 11.33
CA SER A 59 0.63 2.53 12.71
C SER A 59 1.92 1.79 13.00
N VAL A 60 2.60 2.15 14.08
CA VAL A 60 3.91 1.61 14.47
C VAL A 60 3.88 1.19 15.94
N SER A 61 4.55 0.09 16.25
CA SER A 61 4.83 -0.34 17.62
C SER A 61 6.31 -0.67 17.81
N TRP A 62 6.91 -0.18 18.89
CA TRP A 62 8.30 -0.46 19.28
C TRP A 62 8.35 -1.60 20.29
N ALA A 63 9.54 -2.20 20.43
CA ALA A 63 9.80 -3.29 21.38
C ALA A 63 9.58 -2.92 22.86
N ASN A 64 9.64 -1.64 23.21
CA ASN A 64 9.36 -1.14 24.55
C ASN A 64 7.85 -0.93 24.82
N GLY A 65 6.98 -1.25 23.86
CA GLY A 65 5.54 -1.08 23.97
C GLY A 65 5.02 0.30 23.53
N THR A 66 5.91 1.26 23.23
CA THR A 66 5.51 2.55 22.66
C THR A 66 4.79 2.32 21.32
N ARG A 67 3.76 3.13 21.06
CA ARG A 67 2.98 3.07 19.83
C ARG A 67 2.84 4.46 19.23
N TYR A 68 2.76 4.52 17.90
CA TYR A 68 2.51 5.72 17.13
C TYR A 68 1.48 5.42 16.06
N MET A 69 0.54 6.34 15.85
CA MET A 69 -0.41 6.27 14.75
C MET A 69 -0.61 7.66 14.18
N GLU A 70 -0.60 7.76 12.86
CA GLU A 70 -0.87 9.00 12.14
C GLU A 70 -1.77 8.73 10.95
N ASN A 71 -2.74 9.62 10.77
CA ASN A 71 -3.66 9.63 9.65
C ASN A 71 -3.59 11.01 9.00
N VAL A 72 -3.17 11.05 7.74
CA VAL A 72 -2.96 12.27 6.98
C VAL A 72 -3.83 12.27 5.73
N PHE A 73 -4.51 13.39 5.49
CA PHE A 73 -5.21 13.66 4.24
C PHE A 73 -4.41 14.65 3.41
N VAL A 74 -4.29 14.38 2.12
CA VAL A 74 -3.51 15.18 1.19
C VAL A 74 -4.35 15.64 0.01
N ASP A 75 -3.84 16.60 -0.74
CA ASP A 75 -4.57 17.20 -1.87
C ASP A 75 -4.64 16.29 -3.10
N THR A 76 -3.62 15.44 -3.30
CA THR A 76 -3.45 14.69 -4.54
C THR A 76 -2.99 13.26 -4.29
N SER A 77 -3.46 12.34 -5.14
CA SER A 77 -2.84 11.04 -5.34
C SER A 77 -2.58 10.82 -6.82
N THR A 78 -1.37 10.41 -7.18
CA THR A 78 -0.99 10.13 -8.56
C THR A 78 -0.40 8.74 -8.65
N LEU A 79 -0.83 7.96 -9.64
CA LEU A 79 -0.18 6.72 -10.02
C LEU A 79 0.51 6.92 -11.36
N THR A 80 1.78 6.51 -11.45
CA THR A 80 2.58 6.58 -12.67
C THR A 80 3.12 5.20 -12.98
N THR A 81 2.73 4.66 -14.13
CA THR A 81 3.24 3.38 -14.63
C THR A 81 4.25 3.63 -15.74
N CYS A 82 5.49 3.23 -15.49
CA CYS A 82 6.57 3.19 -16.45
C CYS A 82 6.81 1.73 -16.88
N PRO A 83 7.58 1.47 -17.96
CA PRO A 83 7.79 0.10 -18.46
C PRO A 83 8.30 -0.91 -17.41
N LYS A 84 9.11 -0.46 -16.45
CA LYS A 84 9.73 -1.33 -15.43
C LYS A 84 9.14 -1.18 -14.03
N THR A 85 8.42 -0.10 -13.77
CA THR A 85 8.02 0.27 -12.41
C THR A 85 6.67 0.97 -12.40
N THR A 86 5.91 0.75 -11.33
CA THR A 86 4.75 1.58 -10.98
C THR A 86 5.05 2.32 -9.70
N SER A 87 4.75 3.61 -9.68
CA SER A 87 4.89 4.47 -8.52
C SER A 87 3.54 5.09 -8.14
N GLY A 88 3.32 5.24 -6.85
CA GLY A 88 2.19 5.99 -6.30
C GLY A 88 2.67 7.09 -5.37
N LEU A 89 2.04 8.26 -5.45
CA LEU A 89 2.40 9.44 -4.67
C LEU A 89 1.15 10.11 -4.11
N TRP A 90 1.13 10.32 -2.80
CA TRP A 90 0.15 11.07 -2.02
C TRP A 90 0.83 12.32 -1.49
N ALA A 91 0.43 13.50 -1.96
CA ALA A 91 1.13 14.74 -1.65
C ALA A 91 0.19 15.95 -1.48
N THR A 92 0.60 16.86 -0.59
CA THR A 92 0.02 18.20 -0.48
C THR A 92 0.55 19.10 -1.59
N LYS A 93 -0.25 20.07 -2.02
CA LYS A 93 0.17 21.10 -2.99
C LYS A 93 1.27 22.00 -2.44
N ALA A 94 1.29 22.19 -1.11
CA ALA A 94 2.34 22.93 -0.42
C ALA A 94 3.69 22.20 -0.40
N GLY A 95 3.71 20.88 -0.63
CA GLY A 95 4.93 20.07 -0.73
C GLY A 95 5.57 19.69 0.61
N ASP A 96 4.90 19.98 1.72
CA ASP A 96 5.32 19.61 3.07
C ASP A 96 5.07 18.13 3.41
N ILE A 97 4.11 17.50 2.74
CA ILE A 97 3.78 16.08 2.91
C ILE A 97 3.87 15.37 1.55
N SER A 98 4.63 14.28 1.52
CA SER A 98 4.84 13.41 0.37
C SER A 98 5.06 11.98 0.84
N TRP A 99 4.07 11.13 0.64
CA TRP A 99 4.11 9.70 0.96
C TRP A 99 3.91 8.92 -0.33
N GLY A 100 4.75 7.94 -0.60
CA GLY A 100 4.62 7.21 -1.86
C GLY A 100 5.36 5.90 -1.87
N PHE A 101 5.11 5.13 -2.93
CA PHE A 101 5.82 3.89 -3.19
C PHE A 101 6.36 3.89 -4.62
N THR A 102 7.39 3.09 -4.85
CA THR A 102 7.80 2.59 -6.16
C THR A 102 7.94 1.09 -6.07
N ALA A 103 7.36 0.36 -7.02
CA ALA A 103 7.46 -1.09 -7.11
C ALA A 103 7.91 -1.49 -8.52
N SER A 104 8.68 -2.57 -8.62
CA SER A 104 8.99 -3.14 -9.93
C SER A 104 7.77 -3.89 -10.48
N ASN A 105 7.54 -3.78 -11.79
CA ASN A 105 6.39 -4.43 -12.45
C ASN A 105 6.51 -5.96 -12.51
N ASP A 106 7.71 -6.49 -12.26
CA ASP A 106 7.96 -7.92 -12.10
C ASP A 106 7.77 -8.40 -10.64
N PHE A 107 7.27 -7.52 -9.76
CA PHE A 107 7.00 -7.79 -8.35
C PHE A 107 8.21 -8.34 -7.58
N LYS A 108 9.41 -7.80 -7.82
CA LYS A 108 10.64 -8.22 -7.12
C LYS A 108 11.15 -7.25 -6.07
N GLN A 109 10.58 -6.06 -5.99
CA GLN A 109 10.92 -5.08 -4.96
C GLN A 109 9.84 -4.01 -4.85
N SER A 110 9.69 -3.46 -3.65
CA SER A 110 9.00 -2.19 -3.44
C SER A 110 9.74 -1.36 -2.40
N VAL A 111 9.73 -0.04 -2.62
CA VAL A 111 10.24 0.95 -1.69
C VAL A 111 9.15 1.98 -1.48
N VAL A 112 8.74 2.12 -0.24
CA VAL A 112 7.96 3.26 0.25
C VAL A 112 8.93 4.34 0.71
N THR A 113 8.62 5.58 0.35
CA THR A 113 9.28 6.78 0.87
C THR A 113 8.23 7.65 1.56
N ILE A 114 8.50 8.04 2.80
CA ILE A 114 7.65 8.91 3.61
C ILE A 114 8.42 10.18 3.91
N LYS A 115 7.83 11.33 3.61
CA LYS A 115 8.35 12.65 3.98
C LYS A 115 7.20 13.52 4.47
N SER A 116 7.31 14.00 5.70
CA SER A 116 6.35 14.87 6.36
C SER A 116 7.03 15.56 7.56
N PRO A 117 6.42 16.55 8.20
CA PRO A 117 6.98 17.17 9.41
C PRO A 117 7.18 16.20 10.57
N THR A 118 6.40 15.11 10.61
CA THR A 118 6.37 14.13 11.71
C THR A 118 7.11 12.83 11.37
N ILE A 119 7.21 12.47 10.10
CA ILE A 119 7.80 11.19 9.66
C ILE A 119 8.69 11.42 8.45
N ASN A 120 9.91 10.87 8.50
CA ASN A 120 10.81 10.87 7.36
C ASN A 120 11.56 9.52 7.25
N GLY A 121 11.58 8.90 6.07
CA GLY A 121 12.38 7.71 5.84
C GLY A 121 11.82 6.76 4.78
N THR A 122 12.20 5.48 4.89
CA THR A 122 11.88 4.46 3.89
C THR A 122 11.42 3.14 4.50
N PHE A 123 10.59 2.42 3.75
CA PHE A 123 10.18 1.06 4.04
C PHE A 123 10.32 0.22 2.77
N LYS A 124 11.25 -0.72 2.78
CA LYS A 124 11.59 -1.59 1.66
C LYS A 124 11.06 -3.00 1.89
N LEU A 125 10.58 -3.60 0.81
CA LEU A 125 10.14 -4.99 0.77
C LEU A 125 10.81 -5.71 -0.40
N LYS A 126 11.35 -6.89 -0.11
CA LYS A 126 11.87 -7.84 -1.11
C LYS A 126 11.11 -9.16 -0.97
N PRO A 127 10.26 -9.53 -1.93
CA PRO A 127 9.44 -10.73 -1.84
C PRO A 127 10.28 -12.01 -1.88
N ARG A 128 9.81 -13.02 -1.15
CA ARG A 128 10.39 -14.38 -1.09
C ARG A 128 9.68 -15.37 -2.01
N GLY A 129 8.53 -14.99 -2.55
CA GLY A 129 7.69 -15.81 -3.40
C GLY A 129 6.95 -14.97 -4.44
N PRO A 130 6.19 -15.61 -5.34
CA PRO A 130 5.46 -14.90 -6.37
C PRO A 130 4.22 -14.20 -5.79
N SER A 131 3.70 -13.22 -6.52
CA SER A 131 2.40 -12.61 -6.25
C SER A 131 1.29 -13.64 -6.46
N ILE A 132 0.26 -13.61 -5.62
CA ILE A 132 -0.88 -14.54 -5.70
C ILE A 132 -2.22 -13.83 -5.74
N TYR A 133 -3.17 -14.47 -6.41
CA TYR A 133 -4.57 -14.11 -6.34
C TYR A 133 -5.21 -14.66 -5.05
N PRO A 134 -6.38 -14.14 -4.63
CA PRO A 134 -7.11 -14.62 -3.45
C PRO A 134 -7.34 -16.14 -3.42
N GLY A 135 -7.54 -16.77 -4.58
CA GLY A 135 -7.73 -18.21 -4.70
C GLY A 135 -6.44 -19.04 -4.65
N GLY A 136 -5.27 -18.42 -4.42
CA GLY A 136 -3.97 -19.08 -4.33
C GLY A 136 -3.28 -19.35 -5.67
N LEU A 137 -3.89 -19.01 -6.80
CA LEU A 137 -3.23 -19.06 -8.11
C LEU A 137 -2.11 -18.01 -8.18
N VAL A 138 -1.06 -18.31 -8.94
CA VAL A 138 0.10 -17.43 -9.11
C VAL A 138 -0.15 -16.44 -10.24
N TYR A 139 0.18 -15.17 -10.04
CA TYR A 139 0.10 -14.15 -11.09
C TYR A 139 1.24 -14.28 -12.12
N PRO A 140 0.99 -14.06 -13.43
CA PRO A 140 -0.32 -13.88 -14.07
C PRO A 140 -0.96 -15.24 -14.43
N ASP A 141 -2.26 -15.42 -14.17
CA ASP A 141 -3.03 -16.60 -14.60
C ASP A 141 -4.41 -16.17 -15.14
N PRO A 142 -4.75 -16.48 -16.41
CA PRO A 142 -6.02 -16.09 -17.02
C PRO A 142 -7.25 -16.78 -16.42
N ARG A 143 -7.05 -17.85 -15.63
CA ARG A 143 -8.13 -18.59 -14.95
C ARG A 143 -8.38 -18.07 -13.54
N ALA A 144 -7.54 -17.17 -13.05
CA ALA A 144 -7.67 -16.63 -11.71
C ALA A 144 -8.78 -15.58 -11.61
N SER A 145 -9.09 -15.20 -10.37
CA SER A 145 -10.00 -14.12 -10.05
C SER A 145 -9.34 -13.19 -9.05
N VAL A 146 -9.50 -11.89 -9.25
CA VAL A 146 -9.11 -10.85 -8.28
C VAL A 146 -10.19 -10.60 -7.23
N LEU A 147 -11.35 -11.25 -7.35
CA LEU A 147 -12.46 -11.14 -6.41
C LEU A 147 -12.22 -12.01 -5.18
N PHE A 148 -12.23 -11.40 -4.00
CA PHE A 148 -12.11 -12.11 -2.71
C PHE A 148 -13.48 -12.33 -2.08
N ALA A 149 -14.35 -11.32 -2.13
CA ALA A 149 -15.75 -11.39 -1.71
C ALA A 149 -16.60 -10.58 -2.68
N PRO A 150 -17.94 -10.69 -2.66
CA PRO A 150 -18.80 -9.81 -3.46
C PRO A 150 -18.38 -8.36 -3.30
N GLU A 151 -18.09 -7.70 -4.43
CA GLU A 151 -17.65 -6.30 -4.48
C GLU A 151 -16.36 -5.97 -3.72
N MET A 152 -15.54 -6.98 -3.41
CA MET A 152 -14.24 -6.77 -2.78
C MET A 152 -13.16 -7.50 -3.53
N TYR A 153 -12.22 -6.71 -4.04
CA TYR A 153 -11.06 -7.20 -4.77
C TYR A 153 -9.84 -7.16 -3.88
N TRP A 154 -9.02 -8.19 -3.99
CA TRP A 154 -7.82 -8.35 -3.18
C TRP A 154 -6.75 -9.06 -3.98
N GLN A 155 -5.51 -8.65 -3.80
CA GLN A 155 -4.33 -9.21 -4.44
C GLN A 155 -3.18 -9.14 -3.45
N GLU A 156 -2.56 -10.28 -3.16
CA GLU A 156 -1.32 -10.32 -2.39
C GLU A 156 -0.16 -10.15 -3.36
N GLN A 157 0.29 -8.90 -3.51
CA GLN A 157 1.41 -8.57 -4.39
C GLN A 157 2.68 -9.23 -3.88
N PHE A 158 2.97 -9.08 -2.59
CA PHE A 158 4.04 -9.78 -1.91
C PHE A 158 3.46 -10.55 -0.71
N PRO A 159 3.16 -11.85 -0.86
CA PRO A 159 2.61 -12.65 0.24
C PRO A 159 3.56 -12.72 1.45
N VAL A 160 4.85 -12.85 1.17
CA VAL A 160 5.92 -12.85 2.17
C VAL A 160 7.13 -12.13 1.59
N SER A 161 7.70 -11.20 2.35
CA SER A 161 8.90 -10.44 2.00
C SER A 161 9.87 -10.31 3.15
N ASP A 162 11.15 -10.16 2.83
CA ASP A 162 12.10 -9.50 3.71
C ASP A 162 11.74 -8.02 3.80
N ALA A 163 11.62 -7.51 5.03
CA ALA A 163 11.28 -6.12 5.30
C ALA A 163 12.46 -5.39 5.95
N GLU A 164 12.74 -4.20 5.45
CA GLU A 164 13.71 -3.26 6.00
C GLU A 164 13.08 -1.87 6.10
N VAL A 165 12.95 -1.37 7.32
CA VAL A 165 12.29 -0.10 7.63
C VAL A 165 13.26 0.78 8.38
N HIS A 166 13.40 2.02 7.92
CA HIS A 166 14.17 3.07 8.57
C HIS A 166 13.36 4.36 8.52
N LEU A 167 12.72 4.70 9.63
CA LEU A 167 11.94 5.93 9.79
C LEU A 167 12.49 6.74 10.97
N ASP A 168 12.50 8.05 10.82
CA ASP A 168 12.47 8.99 11.94
C ASP A 168 11.01 9.39 12.18
N ILE A 169 10.51 9.18 13.40
CA ILE A 169 9.15 9.52 13.81
C ILE A 169 9.24 10.53 14.93
N ARG A 170 9.03 11.81 14.61
CA ARG A 170 9.14 12.95 15.54
C ARG A 170 10.47 12.98 16.29
N GLY A 171 11.59 12.71 15.60
CA GLY A 171 12.91 12.62 16.21
C GLY A 171 13.21 11.31 16.92
N THR A 172 12.28 10.34 16.93
CA THR A 172 12.50 9.00 17.47
C THR A 172 12.76 8.01 16.35
N PRO A 173 13.94 7.36 16.31
CA PRO A 173 14.22 6.34 15.33
C PRO A 173 13.30 5.12 15.45
N PHE A 174 12.82 4.64 14.32
CA PHE A 174 12.16 3.36 14.14
C PHE A 174 12.89 2.56 13.06
N THR A 175 13.67 1.57 13.51
CA THR A 175 14.35 0.62 12.64
C THR A 175 13.75 -0.76 12.83
N LEU A 176 13.36 -1.40 11.73
CA LEU A 176 12.81 -2.74 11.73
C LEU A 176 13.45 -3.56 10.61
N HIS A 177 13.97 -4.73 10.98
CA HIS A 177 14.34 -5.80 10.06
C HIS A 177 13.51 -7.03 10.39
N GLY A 178 12.84 -7.60 9.39
CA GLY A 178 11.97 -8.75 9.63
C GLY A 178 11.21 -9.21 8.40
N VAL A 179 9.95 -9.58 8.61
CA VAL A 179 9.08 -10.16 7.59
C VAL A 179 7.85 -9.31 7.42
N GLY A 180 7.41 -9.12 6.18
CA GLY A 180 6.27 -8.29 5.86
C GLY A 180 5.58 -8.66 4.56
N GLY A 181 4.50 -7.96 4.27
CA GLY A 181 3.69 -8.14 3.08
C GLY A 181 3.40 -6.85 2.34
N ARG A 182 2.94 -7.02 1.09
CA ARG A 182 2.38 -5.93 0.29
C ARG A 182 1.12 -6.42 -0.38
N THR A 183 0.06 -5.66 -0.22
CA THR A 183 -1.28 -6.05 -0.68
C THR A 183 -1.98 -4.88 -1.34
N ARG A 184 -2.76 -5.21 -2.37
CA ARG A 184 -3.69 -4.29 -3.03
C ARG A 184 -5.13 -4.73 -2.77
N THR A 185 -5.96 -3.81 -2.28
CA THR A 185 -7.41 -4.04 -2.07
C THR A 185 -8.22 -2.93 -2.67
N GLY A 186 -9.42 -3.23 -3.17
CA GLY A 186 -10.36 -2.18 -3.52
C GLY A 186 -11.78 -2.68 -3.69
N THR A 187 -12.69 -1.71 -3.74
CA THR A 187 -14.12 -1.93 -3.95
C THR A 187 -14.52 -1.29 -5.28
N PRO A 188 -15.34 -1.95 -6.11
CA PRO A 188 -15.92 -1.27 -7.26
C PRO A 188 -16.90 -0.22 -6.77
N GLY A 189 -17.22 0.73 -7.64
CA GLY A 189 -18.38 1.57 -7.40
C GLY A 189 -19.61 0.70 -7.54
N LEU A 190 -20.48 0.67 -6.53
CA LEU A 190 -21.88 0.36 -6.78
C LEU A 190 -22.33 1.34 -7.86
N GLY A 191 -22.83 0.81 -8.98
CA GLY A 191 -23.58 1.63 -9.93
C GLY A 191 -24.76 2.28 -9.21
N PRO A 192 -25.29 3.40 -9.72
CA PRO A 192 -26.59 3.89 -9.28
C PRO A 192 -27.67 2.81 -9.42
#